data_AF-A0A0J9YUR9-F1
#
_entry.id   AF-A0A0J9YUR9-F1
#
_cell.length_a   1.000
_cell.length_b   1.000
_cell.length_c   1.000
_cell.angle_alpha   90.00
_cell.angle_beta   90.00
_cell.angle_gamma   90.00
#
_symmetry.space_group_name_H-M   'P 1'
#
loop_
_entity.id
_entity.type
_entity.pdbx_description
1 polymer ?
#
loop_
_entity_poly.entity_id
_entity_poly.type
_entity_poly.pdbx_seq_one_letter_code
_entity_poly.pdbx_strand_id
1 'polypeptide(L)' 'MTLRTVLLSLQALLAAAEPDDPQDAVVANQYKQNPEMFKQTARLWAHVYAGAPVSSPEYTKKIENLCAMGFDR' A
#
# COMPACT_ATOMS: atom_id res chain seq x y z
N MET A 1 -15.44 24.11 4.34
CA MET A 1 -15.19 22.78 3.73
C MET A 1 -16.42 21.91 3.90
N THR A 2 -16.69 21.00 2.97
CA THR A 2 -17.80 20.01 3.04
C THR A 2 -17.24 18.60 3.05
N LEU A 3 -18.04 17.60 3.44
CA LEU A 3 -17.63 16.18 3.38
C LEU A 3 -17.18 15.77 1.97
N ARG A 4 -17.88 16.23 0.94
CA ARG A 4 -17.52 15.99 -0.46
C ARG A 4 -16.11 16.48 -0.78
N THR A 5 -15.77 17.70 -0.35
CA THR A 5 -14.44 18.26 -0.63
C THR A 5 -13.34 17.53 0.15
N VAL A 6 -13.64 17.02 1.35
CA VAL A 6 -12.68 16.22 2.15
C VAL A 6 -12.41 14.87 1.48
N LEU A 7 -13.44 14.17 1.03
CA LEU A 7 -13.27 12.88 0.35
C LEU A 7 -12.49 13.02 -0.96
N LEU A 8 -12.73 14.09 -1.73
CA LEU A 8 -11.96 14.39 -2.93
C LEU A 8 -10.49 14.70 -2.62
N SER A 9 -10.20 15.40 -1.52
CA SER A 9 -8.81 15.64 -1.10
C SER A 9 -8.11 14.35 -0.68
N LEU A 10 -8.79 13.41 -0.02
CA LEU A 10 -8.21 12.10 0.31
C LEU A 10 -7.91 11.28 -0.94
N GLN A 11 -8.81 11.29 -1.93
CA GLN A 11 -8.56 10.64 -3.21
C GLN A 11 -7.35 11.26 -3.94
N ALA A 12 -7.23 12.59 -3.92
CA ALA A 12 -6.08 13.27 -4.50
C ALA A 12 -4.77 12.92 -3.76
N LEU A 13 -4.82 12.82 -2.43
CA LEU A 13 -3.67 12.42 -1.60
C LEU A 13 -3.19 10.99 -1.93
N LEU A 14 -4.12 10.06 -2.20
CA LEU A 14 -3.76 8.70 -2.64
C LEU A 14 -3.05 8.69 -4.01
N ALA A 15 -3.32 9.68 -4.87
CA ALA A 15 -2.69 9.81 -6.17
C ALA A 15 -1.36 10.59 -6.14
N ALA A 16 -1.16 11.45 -5.13
CA ALA A 16 0.01 12.30 -4.96
C ALA A 16 0.47 12.26 -3.49
N ALA A 17 1.26 11.24 -3.16
CA ALA A 17 1.85 11.09 -1.83
C ALA A 17 2.94 12.14 -1.58
N GLU A 18 3.05 12.60 -0.33
CA GLU A 18 4.09 13.52 0.13
C GLU A 18 5.08 12.77 1.04
N PRO A 19 6.23 12.28 0.50
CA PRO A 19 7.14 11.43 1.25
C PRO A 19 8.10 12.20 2.17
N ASP A 20 8.17 13.53 2.06
CA ASP A 20 9.06 14.37 2.87
C ASP A 20 8.41 14.90 4.16
N ASP A 21 7.07 14.81 4.25
CA ASP A 21 6.32 14.96 5.49
C ASP A 21 5.48 13.69 5.79
N PRO A 22 6.13 12.58 6.19
CA PRO A 22 5.49 11.28 6.20
C PRO A 22 4.68 11.01 7.46
N GLN A 23 3.50 10.41 7.30
CA GLN A 23 2.75 9.84 8.42
C GLN A 23 3.35 8.51 8.92
N ASP A 24 3.91 7.72 8.00
CA ASP A 24 4.62 6.46 8.26
C ASP A 24 6.03 6.54 7.65
N ALA A 25 7.05 6.52 8.50
CA ALA A 25 8.44 6.66 8.08
C ALA A 25 8.95 5.45 7.28
N VAL A 26 8.45 4.24 7.54
CA VAL A 26 8.89 3.02 6.85
C VAL A 26 8.38 3.03 5.42
N VAL A 27 7.09 3.33 5.24
CA VAL A 27 6.46 3.41 3.91
C VAL A 27 7.07 4.55 3.10
N ALA A 28 7.32 5.71 3.71
CA ALA A 28 7.96 6.83 3.04
C ALA A 28 9.42 6.53 2.64
N ASN A 29 10.17 5.82 3.47
CA ASN A 29 11.52 5.36 3.10
C ASN A 29 11.47 4.37 1.94
N GLN A 30 10.52 3.42 1.94
CA GLN A 30 10.33 2.49 0.83
C GLN A 30 9.96 3.25 -0.46
N TYR A 31 9.07 4.24 -0.37
CA TYR A 31 8.68 5.10 -1.49
C TYR A 31 9.88 5.82 -2.10
N LYS A 32 10.75 6.40 -1.27
CA LYS A 32 11.92 7.18 -1.72
C LYS A 32 13.06 6.30 -2.22
N GLN A 33 13.36 5.21 -1.51
CA GLN A 33 14.52 4.37 -1.80
C GLN A 33 14.24 3.27 -2.84
N ASN A 34 13.01 2.76 -2.89
CA ASN A 34 12.63 1.69 -3.81
C ASN A 34 11.18 1.85 -4.31
N PRO A 35 10.94 2.78 -5.25
CA PRO A 35 9.60 3.10 -5.75
C PRO A 35 8.86 1.90 -6.36
N GLU A 36 9.58 0.99 -7.02
CA GLU A 36 8.97 -0.21 -7.61
C GLU A 36 8.49 -1.16 -6.51
N MET A 37 9.30 -1.39 -5.48
CA MET A 37 8.88 -2.21 -4.34
C MET A 37 7.68 -1.58 -3.61
N PHE A 38 7.69 -0.26 -3.39
CA PHE A 38 6.54 0.46 -2.84
C PHE A 38 5.28 0.21 -3.68
N LYS A 39 5.36 0.33 -5.01
CA LYS A 39 4.21 0.13 -5.90
C LYS A 39 3.65 -1.29 -5.81
N GLN A 40 4.51 -2.29 -5.71
CA GLN A 40 4.09 -3.69 -5.56
C GLN A 40 3.45 -3.94 -4.17
N THR A 41 4.04 -3.40 -3.09
CA THR A 41 3.48 -3.47 -1.73
C THR A 41 2.12 -2.77 -1.64
N ALA A 42 2.00 -1.55 -2.18
CA ALA A 42 0.75 -0.79 -2.20
C ALA A 42 -0.34 -1.53 -3.00
N ARG A 43 0.02 -2.12 -4.15
CA ARG A 43 -0.91 -2.93 -4.95
C ARG A 43 -1.36 -4.19 -4.21
N LEU A 44 -0.46 -4.86 -3.51
CA LEU A 44 -0.79 -6.03 -2.69
C LEU A 44 -1.77 -5.65 -1.58
N TRP A 45 -1.53 -4.56 -0.86
CA TRP A 45 -2.43 -4.08 0.19
C TRP A 45 -3.79 -3.67 -0.36
N ALA A 46 -3.82 -2.99 -1.51
CA ALA A 46 -5.06 -2.65 -2.20
C ALA A 46 -5.85 -3.91 -2.60
N HIS A 47 -5.17 -4.97 -3.03
CA HIS A 47 -5.81 -6.24 -3.36
C HIS A 47 -6.39 -6.94 -2.11
N VAL A 48 -5.59 -7.06 -1.05
CA VAL A 48 -5.96 -7.81 0.16
C VAL A 48 -7.02 -7.08 0.99
N TYR A 49 -6.91 -5.75 1.14
CA TYR A 49 -7.74 -4.98 2.07
C TYR A 49 -8.81 -4.11 1.38
N ALA A 50 -8.65 -3.80 0.09
CA ALA A 50 -9.57 -2.91 -0.64
C ALA A 50 -10.20 -3.54 -1.89
N GLY A 51 -10.02 -4.86 -2.10
CA GLY A 51 -10.65 -5.59 -3.20
C GLY A 51 -10.16 -5.21 -4.61
N ALA A 52 -8.98 -4.57 -4.71
CA ALA A 52 -8.41 -4.21 -6.01
C ALA A 52 -8.05 -5.47 -6.83
N PRO A 53 -8.15 -5.45 -8.16
CA PRO A 53 -7.75 -6.58 -8.98
C PRO A 53 -6.21 -6.67 -9.09
N VAL A 54 -5.70 -7.90 -9.15
CA VAL A 54 -4.29 -8.26 -9.41
C VAL A 54 -3.31 -7.85 -8.30
N SER A 55 -2.74 -8.85 -7.63
CA SER A 55 -1.56 -8.73 -6.76
C SER A 55 -0.33 -9.38 -7.42
N SER A 56 0.88 -9.03 -6.97
CA SER A 56 2.12 -9.69 -7.41
C SER A 56 2.10 -11.17 -6.97
N PRO A 57 2.16 -12.14 -7.90
CA PRO A 57 2.12 -13.57 -7.56
C PRO A 57 3.26 -13.98 -6.62
N GLU A 58 4.41 -13.32 -6.73
CA GLU A 58 5.58 -13.59 -5.89
C GLU A 58 5.28 -13.24 -4.42
N TYR A 59 4.64 -12.10 -4.17
CA TYR A 59 4.37 -11.64 -2.81
C TYR A 59 3.25 -12.44 -2.15
N THR A 60 2.23 -12.80 -2.93
CA THR A 60 1.16 -13.71 -2.47
C THR A 60 1.75 -15.04 -2.05
N LYS A 61 2.64 -15.64 -2.86
CA LYS A 61 3.31 -16.90 -2.52
C LYS A 61 4.17 -16.79 -1.25
N LYS A 62 4.89 -15.68 -1.07
CA LYS A 62 5.69 -15.43 0.14
C LYS A 62 4.81 -15.36 1.40
N ILE A 63 3.66 -14.68 1.32
CA ILE A 63 2.70 -14.59 2.44
C ILE A 63 2.09 -15.97 2.72
N GLU A 64 1.65 -16.70 1.69
CA GLU A 64 1.10 -18.05 1.86
C GLU A 64 2.07 -19.00 2.55
N ASN A 65 3.35 -18.94 2.21
CA ASN A 65 4.38 -19.74 2.88
C ASN A 65 4.49 -19.40 4.38
N LEU A 66 4.42 -18.12 4.76
CA LEU A 66 4.48 -17.70 6.16
C LEU A 66 3.20 -18.10 6.91
N CYS A 67 2.03 -17.94 6.30
CA CYS A 67 0.78 -18.42 6.90
C CYS A 67 0.79 -19.95 7.07
N ALA A 68 1.35 -20.70 6.11
CA ALA A 68 1.50 -22.15 6.21
C ALA A 68 2.47 -22.58 7.33
N MET A 69 3.42 -21.72 7.71
CA MET A 69 4.29 -21.92 8.88
C MET A 69 3.59 -21.63 10.22
N GLY A 70 2.33 -21.18 10.19
CA GLY A 70 1.51 -20.92 11.38
C GLY A 70 1.53 -19.46 11.87
N PHE A 71 2.07 -18.54 11.08
CA PHE A 71 1.98 -17.10 11.39
C PHE A 71 0.62 -16.53 10.97
N ASP A 72 0.12 -15.58 11.75
CA ASP A 72 -1.09 -14.84 11.42
C ASP A 72 -0.89 -13.99 10.16
N ARG A 73 -2.00 -13.73 9.46
CA ARG A 73 -1.99 -13.00 8.18
C ARG A 73 -2.21 -11.51 8.35
#